data_AF-A0AAN4YH83-F1
#
_entry.id   AF-A0AAN4YH83-F1
#
_cell.length_a   1.000
_cell.length_b   1.000
_cell.length_c   1.000
_cell.angle_alpha   90.00
_cell.angle_beta   90.00
_cell.angle_gamma   90.00
#
_symmetry.space_group_name_H-M   'P 1'
#
loop_
_entity.id
_entity.type
_entity.pdbx_description
1 polymer ?
#
loop_
_entity_poly.entity_id
_entity_poly.type
_entity_poly.pdbx_seq_one_letter_code
_entity_poly.pdbx_strand_id
1 'polypeptide(L)'
;MERCPSPKKETWLTDLQACALTSILPTPSDRPTTYSAIIAHARLASIGNNIYSNVISAPKENILDLKISRSLDHRLKAWRFSLPVYFSAQDVPDWFRGPRAVVGWKEQNLRMMLWWGSQRLCSILSDVEEARNMCHYVAIETIQDITTFCLDYRDNIHVGLSWYATYFLFQATIVLSIHYLRPPQPLDMGPDSANQELWALSISRARDCLAQLGQNNEAATRCLAVLERIRDQSERSQQSSLTPSATRPNASVHADHTLLHPAPEIEDTIPTTFAIDPALQILFQDTAWNNDIFEGLQGFPITDEAEAFDYMPPDA
;
A
#
# COMPACT_ATOMS: atom_id res chain seq x y z
N MET A 1 -35.78 16.53 51.45
CA MET A 1 -36.52 15.60 50.58
C MET A 1 -37.05 16.44 49.44
N GLU A 2 -36.37 16.36 48.28
CA GLU A 2 -36.65 16.97 46.96
C GLU A 2 -35.32 17.42 46.35
N ARG A 3 -34.99 17.20 45.08
CA ARG A 3 -35.31 16.15 44.10
C ARG A 3 -34.13 16.27 43.10
N CYS A 4 -33.43 15.18 42.81
CA CYS A 4 -32.30 15.15 41.86
C CYS A 4 -32.79 15.52 40.45
N PRO A 5 -32.10 16.36 39.65
CA PRO A 5 -32.48 16.58 38.27
C PRO A 5 -32.04 15.39 37.40
N SER A 6 -33.01 14.79 36.72
CA SER A 6 -32.85 13.70 35.75
C SER A 6 -31.92 14.09 34.59
N PRO A 7 -31.22 13.13 33.96
CA PRO A 7 -30.26 13.42 32.89
C PRO A 7 -31.00 13.77 31.60
N LYS A 8 -30.54 14.82 30.91
CA LYS A 8 -30.93 15.17 29.54
C LYS A 8 -30.49 14.05 28.60
N LYS A 9 -31.39 13.10 28.34
CA LYS A 9 -31.32 12.23 27.16
C LYS A 9 -32.00 12.96 26.01
N GLU A 10 -31.50 12.70 24.79
CA GLU A 10 -32.09 13.09 23.51
C GLU A 10 -31.84 14.53 23.06
N THR A 11 -30.65 14.77 22.48
CA THR A 11 -30.41 15.92 21.60
C THR A 11 -29.45 15.58 20.44
N TRP A 12 -29.30 14.30 20.10
CA TRP A 12 -28.41 13.85 19.02
C TRP A 12 -29.14 13.17 17.86
N LEU A 13 -30.48 13.02 17.92
CA LEU A 13 -31.28 12.29 16.94
C LEU A 13 -32.09 13.19 15.99
N THR A 14 -32.07 14.51 16.18
CA THR A 14 -32.84 15.47 15.35
C THR A 14 -32.04 16.15 14.24
N ASP A 15 -30.70 16.08 14.27
CA ASP A 15 -29.88 16.81 13.29
C ASP A 15 -29.75 16.09 11.93
N LEU A 16 -30.13 14.80 11.86
CA LEU A 16 -30.12 14.04 10.60
C LEU A 16 -31.34 14.31 9.72
N GLN A 17 -32.41 14.92 10.25
CA GLN A 17 -33.68 15.10 9.52
C GLN A 17 -33.78 16.45 8.78
N ALA A 18 -32.78 17.33 8.90
CA ALA A 18 -32.79 18.68 8.32
C ALA A 18 -31.77 18.92 7.18
N CYS A 19 -31.01 17.91 6.74
CA CYS A 19 -30.22 18.01 5.50
C CYS A 19 -31.09 17.68 4.29
N ALA A 20 -32.12 18.48 4.04
CA ALA A 20 -32.75 18.48 2.72
C ALA A 20 -31.68 18.99 1.74
N LEU A 21 -31.17 18.11 0.86
CA LEU A 21 -30.30 18.46 -0.27
C LEU A 21 -31.11 19.31 -1.26
N THR A 22 -31.38 20.57 -0.90
CA THR A 22 -32.11 21.56 -1.72
C THR A 22 -31.17 22.34 -2.65
N SER A 23 -29.87 22.04 -2.61
CA SER A 23 -28.89 22.64 -3.51
C SER A 23 -29.06 22.08 -4.93
N ILE A 24 -29.25 22.98 -5.90
CA ILE A 24 -29.33 22.64 -7.32
C ILE A 24 -27.96 22.09 -7.73
N LEU A 25 -27.94 20.85 -8.24
CA LEU A 25 -26.71 20.27 -8.77
C LEU A 25 -26.16 21.14 -9.91
N PRO A 26 -24.86 21.48 -9.90
CA PRO A 26 -24.23 22.19 -11.01
C PRO A 26 -24.44 21.43 -12.32
N THR A 27 -24.61 22.16 -13.41
CA THR A 27 -24.73 21.57 -14.75
C THR A 27 -23.47 20.76 -15.07
N PRO A 28 -23.59 19.59 -15.73
CA PRO A 28 -22.44 18.83 -16.20
C PRO A 28 -21.48 19.69 -17.03
N SER A 29 -20.18 19.50 -16.83
CA SER A 29 -19.13 20.22 -17.55
C SER A 29 -18.18 19.24 -18.23
N ASP A 30 -17.82 19.54 -19.48
CA ASP A 30 -16.82 18.78 -20.25
C ASP A 30 -15.38 19.18 -19.90
N ARG A 31 -15.18 20.05 -18.91
CA ARG A 31 -13.88 20.52 -18.44
C ARG A 31 -13.63 20.07 -17.01
N PRO A 32 -12.37 19.95 -16.57
CA PRO A 32 -12.07 19.63 -15.19
C PRO A 32 -12.61 20.73 -14.27
N THR A 33 -13.23 20.30 -13.18
CA THR A 33 -13.71 21.14 -12.07
C THR A 33 -13.04 20.70 -10.78
N THR A 34 -13.15 21.50 -9.72
CA THR A 34 -12.65 21.12 -8.39
C THR A 34 -13.27 19.81 -7.87
N TYR A 35 -14.47 19.46 -8.34
CA TYR A 35 -15.16 18.22 -8.00
C TYR A 35 -14.79 17.02 -8.87
N SER A 36 -14.12 17.21 -10.01
CA SER A 36 -13.88 16.14 -10.99
C SER A 36 -13.11 14.96 -10.40
N ALA A 37 -12.02 15.22 -9.67
CA ALA A 37 -11.24 14.17 -9.01
C ALA A 37 -12.01 13.51 -7.85
N ILE A 38 -12.77 14.30 -7.09
CA ILE A 38 -13.58 13.79 -5.97
C ILE A 38 -14.67 12.84 -6.47
N ILE A 39 -15.37 13.20 -7.55
CA ILE A 39 -16.39 12.35 -8.19
C ILE A 39 -15.75 11.04 -8.69
N ALA A 40 -14.59 11.12 -9.34
CA ALA A 40 -13.86 9.95 -9.79
C ALA A 40 -13.46 9.05 -8.61
N HIS A 41 -12.92 9.61 -7.53
CA HIS A 41 -12.58 8.89 -6.32
C HIS A 41 -13.80 8.22 -5.66
N ALA A 42 -14.93 8.90 -5.55
CA ALA A 42 -16.14 8.34 -4.95
C ALA A 42 -16.64 7.13 -5.74
N ARG A 43 -16.59 7.19 -7.08
CA ARG A 43 -16.94 6.05 -7.96
C ARG A 43 -15.94 4.90 -7.81
N LEU A 44 -14.65 5.22 -7.77
CA LEU A 44 -13.59 4.23 -7.56
C LEU A 44 -13.76 3.51 -6.20
N ALA A 45 -14.08 4.26 -5.14
CA ALA A 45 -14.28 3.71 -3.80
C ALA A 45 -15.39 2.66 -3.74
N SER A 46 -16.46 2.81 -4.52
CA SER A 46 -17.50 1.78 -4.63
C SER A 46 -16.95 0.45 -5.15
N ILE A 47 -16.05 0.49 -6.14
CA ILE A 47 -15.37 -0.71 -6.65
C ILE A 47 -14.34 -1.22 -5.62
N GLY A 48 -13.57 -0.31 -5.01
CA GLY A 48 -12.61 -0.62 -3.94
C GLY A 48 -13.24 -1.36 -2.76
N ASN A 49 -14.44 -0.96 -2.32
CA ASN A 49 -15.16 -1.63 -1.25
C ASN A 49 -15.51 -3.08 -1.59
N ASN A 50 -15.82 -3.37 -2.86
CA ASN A 50 -16.06 -4.74 -3.31
C ASN A 50 -14.76 -5.57 -3.31
N ILE A 51 -13.64 -4.98 -3.72
CA ILE A 51 -12.33 -5.65 -3.66
C ILE A 51 -11.96 -5.93 -2.21
N TYR A 52 -12.17 -4.96 -1.33
CA TYR A 52 -11.89 -5.10 0.08
C TYR A 52 -12.66 -6.28 0.67
N SER A 53 -13.99 -6.29 0.52
CA SER A 53 -14.84 -7.33 1.12
C SER A 53 -14.62 -8.73 0.54
N ASN A 54 -14.35 -8.85 -0.75
CA ASN A 54 -14.23 -10.16 -1.41
C ASN A 54 -12.80 -10.73 -1.39
N VAL A 55 -11.78 -9.89 -1.25
CA VAL A 55 -10.37 -10.30 -1.47
C VAL A 55 -9.46 -9.86 -0.33
N ILE A 56 -9.46 -8.59 0.05
CA ILE A 56 -8.49 -8.07 1.04
C ILE A 56 -8.85 -8.58 2.44
N SER A 57 -10.11 -8.45 2.85
CA SER A 57 -10.59 -8.88 4.17
C SER A 57 -11.01 -10.34 4.22
N ALA A 58 -10.96 -11.07 3.10
CA ALA A 58 -11.38 -12.46 3.07
C ALA A 58 -10.39 -13.34 3.88
N PRO A 59 -10.90 -14.24 4.75
CA PRO A 59 -10.08 -15.25 5.42
C PRO A 59 -9.41 -16.19 4.43
N LYS A 60 -8.24 -16.75 4.78
CA LYS A 60 -7.48 -17.65 3.88
C LYS A 60 -8.21 -18.95 3.58
N GLU A 61 -9.14 -19.35 4.44
CA GLU A 61 -9.97 -20.52 4.28
C GLU A 61 -10.99 -20.35 3.14
N ASN A 62 -11.27 -19.10 2.73
CA ASN A 62 -12.14 -18.81 1.60
C ASN A 62 -11.35 -18.94 0.29
N ILE A 63 -11.49 -20.10 -0.35
CA ILE A 63 -10.94 -20.34 -1.68
C ILE A 63 -11.64 -19.41 -2.68
N LEU A 64 -10.85 -18.57 -3.34
CA LEU A 64 -11.34 -17.62 -4.35
C LEU A 64 -11.25 -18.23 -5.76
N ASP A 65 -12.37 -18.20 -6.50
CA ASP A 65 -12.32 -18.41 -7.96
C ASP A 65 -11.72 -17.15 -8.61
N LEU A 66 -10.59 -17.31 -9.29
CA LEU A 66 -9.87 -16.21 -9.94
C LEU A 66 -10.73 -15.43 -10.95
N LYS A 67 -11.83 -16.01 -11.47
CA LYS A 67 -12.82 -15.29 -12.28
C LYS A 67 -13.41 -14.08 -11.55
N ILE A 68 -13.56 -14.14 -10.22
CA ILE A 68 -14.02 -13.00 -9.41
C ILE A 68 -13.01 -11.86 -9.52
N SER A 69 -11.71 -12.16 -9.37
CA SER A 69 -10.64 -11.16 -9.51
C SER A 69 -10.56 -10.58 -10.91
N ARG A 70 -10.65 -11.42 -11.95
CA ARG A 70 -10.70 -10.97 -13.35
C ARG A 70 -11.89 -10.04 -13.60
N SER A 71 -13.06 -10.34 -13.03
CA SER A 71 -14.25 -9.50 -13.13
C SER A 71 -14.07 -8.14 -12.43
N LEU A 72 -13.47 -8.13 -11.24
CA LEU A 72 -13.16 -6.90 -10.51
C LEU A 72 -12.12 -6.03 -11.24
N ASP A 73 -11.05 -6.62 -11.77
CA ASP A 73 -10.05 -5.91 -12.59
C ASP A 73 -10.68 -5.35 -13.88
N HIS A 74 -11.58 -6.11 -14.53
CA HIS A 74 -12.33 -5.61 -15.68
C HIS A 74 -13.21 -4.41 -15.32
N ARG A 75 -13.87 -4.43 -14.16
CA ARG A 75 -14.67 -3.28 -13.66
C ARG A 75 -13.80 -2.05 -13.41
N LEU A 76 -12.60 -2.21 -12.87
CA LEU A 76 -11.66 -1.10 -12.68
C LEU A 76 -11.22 -0.50 -14.03
N LYS A 77 -10.86 -1.35 -15.00
CA LYS A 77 -10.50 -0.90 -16.36
C LYS A 77 -11.68 -0.20 -17.05
N ALA A 78 -12.87 -0.78 -16.99
CA ALA A 78 -14.08 -0.17 -17.56
C ALA A 78 -14.40 1.18 -16.90
N TRP A 79 -14.24 1.29 -15.57
CA TRP A 79 -14.35 2.56 -14.87
C TRP A 79 -13.32 3.58 -15.37
N ARG A 80 -12.05 3.18 -15.53
CA ARG A 80 -10.98 4.06 -16.04
C ARG A 80 -11.32 4.59 -17.43
N PHE A 81 -11.82 3.74 -18.33
CA PHE A 81 -12.27 4.15 -19.67
C PHE A 81 -13.54 5.00 -19.67
N SER A 82 -14.34 4.95 -18.60
CA SER A 82 -15.54 5.79 -18.45
C SER A 82 -15.25 7.21 -17.97
N LEU A 83 -14.00 7.50 -17.56
CA LEU A 83 -13.62 8.83 -17.09
C LEU A 83 -13.69 9.86 -18.24
N PRO A 84 -14.03 11.12 -17.94
CA PRO A 84 -13.98 12.20 -18.92
C PRO A 84 -12.60 12.33 -19.58
N VAL A 85 -12.58 12.77 -20.84
CA VAL A 85 -11.36 12.86 -21.67
C VAL A 85 -10.23 13.65 -20.99
N TYR A 86 -10.54 14.66 -20.18
CA TYR A 86 -9.52 15.43 -19.45
C TYR A 86 -8.73 14.62 -18.40
N PHE A 87 -9.16 13.41 -18.04
CA PHE A 87 -8.34 12.50 -17.22
C PHE A 87 -7.17 11.88 -18.00
N SER A 88 -7.26 11.77 -19.33
CA SER A 88 -6.23 11.17 -20.19
C SER A 88 -5.58 12.15 -21.17
N ALA A 89 -6.16 13.34 -21.38
CA ALA A 89 -5.62 14.37 -22.27
C ALA A 89 -4.23 14.86 -21.83
N GLN A 90 -3.34 15.17 -22.77
CA GLN A 90 -2.02 15.73 -22.41
C GLN A 90 -2.13 17.19 -21.93
N ASP A 91 -2.99 17.96 -22.60
CA ASP A 91 -3.25 19.36 -22.32
C ASP A 91 -4.36 19.51 -21.27
N VAL A 92 -3.95 19.69 -20.02
CA VAL A 92 -4.84 19.92 -18.88
C VAL A 92 -4.31 21.07 -18.03
N PRO A 93 -5.18 21.80 -17.31
CA PRO A 93 -4.74 22.82 -16.37
C PRO A 93 -3.80 22.24 -15.30
N ASP A 94 -2.78 22.99 -14.93
CA ASP A 94 -1.75 22.53 -13.98
C ASP A 94 -2.31 22.17 -12.61
N TRP A 95 -3.31 22.93 -12.13
CA TRP A 95 -4.00 22.62 -10.87
C TRP A 95 -4.68 21.25 -10.87
N PHE A 96 -5.08 20.73 -12.04
CA PHE A 96 -5.78 19.46 -12.17
C PHE A 96 -4.84 18.27 -12.40
N ARG A 97 -3.59 18.54 -12.80
CA ARG A 97 -2.61 17.53 -13.17
C ARG A 97 -2.26 16.58 -12.02
N GLY A 98 -2.07 17.11 -10.81
CA GLY A 98 -1.87 16.31 -9.60
C GLY A 98 -3.10 15.48 -9.22
N PRO A 99 -4.28 16.11 -9.02
CA PRO A 99 -5.51 15.40 -8.67
C PRO A 99 -5.87 14.23 -9.60
N ARG A 100 -5.72 14.39 -10.92
CA ARG A 100 -5.98 13.28 -11.85
C ARG A 100 -4.96 12.15 -11.75
N ALA A 101 -3.68 12.47 -11.48
CA ALA A 101 -2.64 11.47 -11.33
C ALA A 101 -2.90 10.63 -10.08
N VAL A 102 -3.28 11.25 -8.97
CA VAL A 102 -3.67 10.55 -7.74
C VAL A 102 -4.87 9.62 -7.95
N VAL A 103 -5.85 10.00 -8.77
CA VAL A 103 -6.95 9.11 -9.18
C VAL A 103 -6.41 7.88 -9.92
N GLY A 104 -5.49 8.07 -10.85
CA GLY A 104 -4.84 6.99 -11.58
C GLY A 104 -3.99 6.07 -10.69
N TRP A 105 -3.20 6.63 -9.76
CA TRP A 105 -2.36 5.86 -8.85
C TRP A 105 -3.18 5.06 -7.85
N LYS A 106 -4.29 5.62 -7.34
CA LYS A 106 -5.22 4.88 -6.47
C LYS A 106 -5.86 3.69 -7.17
N GLU A 107 -6.23 3.83 -8.44
CA GLU A 107 -6.80 2.71 -9.19
C GLU A 107 -5.76 1.61 -9.45
N GLN A 108 -4.54 1.98 -9.86
CA GLN A 108 -3.44 1.04 -10.01
C GLN A 108 -3.11 0.34 -8.69
N ASN A 109 -3.10 1.08 -7.58
CA ASN A 109 -2.93 0.50 -6.25
C ASN A 109 -4.04 -0.50 -5.90
N LEU A 110 -5.31 -0.19 -6.15
CA LEU A 110 -6.41 -1.13 -5.94
C LEU A 110 -6.29 -2.40 -6.80
N ARG A 111 -5.85 -2.28 -8.05
CA ARG A 111 -5.53 -3.45 -8.90
C ARG A 111 -4.41 -4.27 -8.29
N MET A 112 -3.35 -3.63 -7.83
CA MET A 112 -2.23 -4.31 -7.18
C MET A 112 -2.68 -5.09 -5.94
N MET A 113 -3.47 -4.46 -5.06
CA MET A 113 -4.02 -5.10 -3.86
C MET A 113 -4.99 -6.24 -4.18
N LEU A 114 -5.79 -6.09 -5.23
CA LEU A 114 -6.68 -7.15 -5.72
C LEU A 114 -5.88 -8.40 -6.12
N TRP A 115 -4.85 -8.23 -6.95
CA TRP A 115 -4.04 -9.35 -7.42
C TRP A 115 -3.18 -9.94 -6.30
N TRP A 116 -2.63 -9.09 -5.43
CA TRP A 116 -1.92 -9.52 -4.23
C TRP A 116 -2.79 -10.37 -3.30
N GLY A 117 -4.01 -9.92 -2.99
CA GLY A 117 -4.91 -10.69 -2.14
C GLY A 117 -5.41 -11.97 -2.82
N SER A 118 -5.60 -11.96 -4.14
CA SER A 118 -6.03 -13.15 -4.90
C SER A 118 -5.01 -14.27 -4.83
N GLN A 119 -3.71 -13.95 -4.93
CA GLN A 119 -2.64 -14.97 -4.86
C GLN A 119 -2.66 -15.74 -3.51
N ARG A 120 -3.16 -15.10 -2.44
CA ARG A 120 -3.27 -15.66 -1.09
C ARG A 120 -4.49 -16.58 -0.94
N LEU A 121 -5.54 -16.37 -1.74
CA LEU A 121 -6.82 -17.06 -1.64
C LEU A 121 -7.03 -18.13 -2.72
N CYS A 122 -6.22 -18.14 -3.77
CA CYS A 122 -6.24 -19.19 -4.78
C CYS A 122 -5.55 -20.47 -4.27
N SER A 123 -6.15 -21.62 -4.56
CA SER A 123 -5.58 -22.94 -4.24
C SER A 123 -4.92 -23.63 -5.43
N ILE A 124 -5.25 -23.19 -6.66
CA ILE A 124 -4.72 -23.74 -7.91
C ILE A 124 -3.42 -23.01 -8.26
N LEU A 125 -2.33 -23.75 -8.48
CA LEU A 125 -1.00 -23.18 -8.76
C LEU A 125 -1.00 -22.22 -9.95
N SER A 126 -1.66 -22.57 -11.06
CA SER A 126 -1.76 -21.69 -12.23
C SER A 126 -2.48 -20.38 -11.94
N ASP A 127 -3.51 -20.39 -11.08
CA ASP A 127 -4.23 -19.19 -10.69
C ASP A 127 -3.38 -18.31 -9.76
N VAL A 128 -2.59 -18.92 -8.87
CA VAL A 128 -1.62 -18.20 -8.03
C VAL A 128 -0.54 -17.54 -8.88
N GLU A 129 -0.03 -18.24 -9.90
CA GLU A 129 0.96 -17.71 -10.85
C GLU A 129 0.39 -16.55 -11.67
N GLU A 130 -0.84 -16.68 -12.19
CA GLU A 130 -1.51 -15.59 -12.91
C GLU A 130 -1.71 -14.37 -12.00
N ALA A 131 -2.26 -14.56 -10.79
CA ALA A 131 -2.47 -13.47 -9.85
C ALA A 131 -1.15 -12.77 -9.49
N ARG A 132 -0.08 -13.54 -9.28
CA ARG A 132 1.26 -13.02 -9.03
C ARG A 132 1.77 -12.20 -10.20
N ASN A 133 1.73 -12.74 -11.41
CA ASN A 133 2.21 -12.05 -12.61
C ASN A 133 1.45 -10.75 -12.83
N MET A 134 0.12 -10.77 -12.69
CA MET A 134 -0.71 -9.57 -12.78
C MET A 134 -0.36 -8.54 -11.71
N CYS A 135 -0.07 -8.96 -10.48
CA CYS A 135 0.38 -8.08 -9.42
C CYS A 135 1.70 -7.38 -9.79
N HIS A 136 2.67 -8.12 -10.35
CA HIS A 136 3.95 -7.56 -10.82
C HIS A 136 3.77 -6.55 -11.93
N TYR A 137 2.97 -6.89 -12.96
CA TYR A 137 2.71 -5.98 -14.06
C TYR A 137 2.12 -4.66 -13.59
N VAL A 138 1.17 -4.70 -12.66
CA VAL A 138 0.57 -3.49 -12.09
C VAL A 138 1.57 -2.71 -11.24
N ALA A 139 2.43 -3.39 -10.48
CA ALA A 139 3.49 -2.71 -9.71
C ALA A 139 4.49 -1.97 -10.62
N ILE A 140 4.92 -2.60 -11.72
CA ILE A 140 5.80 -1.97 -12.72
C ILE A 140 5.10 -0.78 -13.38
N GLU A 141 3.83 -0.94 -13.79
CA GLU A 141 3.00 0.13 -14.36
C GLU A 141 2.92 1.33 -13.39
N THR A 142 2.67 1.06 -12.10
CA THR A 142 2.59 2.08 -11.04
C THR A 142 3.91 2.81 -10.84
N ILE A 143 5.02 2.08 -10.77
CA ILE A 143 6.35 2.66 -10.64
C ILE A 143 6.65 3.55 -11.85
N GLN A 144 6.39 3.05 -13.06
CA GLN A 144 6.64 3.82 -14.28
C GLN A 144 5.79 5.09 -14.33
N ASP A 145 4.50 5.02 -14.01
CA ASP A 145 3.57 6.15 -14.05
C ASP A 145 3.97 7.25 -13.04
N ILE A 146 4.21 6.87 -11.77
CA ILE A 146 4.60 7.83 -10.73
C ILE A 146 5.96 8.45 -11.04
N THR A 147 6.97 7.64 -11.36
CA THR A 147 8.32 8.15 -11.60
C THR A 147 8.39 9.03 -12.86
N THR A 148 7.63 8.71 -13.91
CA THR A 148 7.50 9.57 -15.10
C THR A 148 6.85 10.89 -14.73
N PHE A 149 5.74 10.85 -13.97
CA PHE A 149 5.09 12.06 -13.50
C PHE A 149 6.04 12.95 -12.67
N CYS A 150 6.81 12.35 -11.75
CA CYS A 150 7.74 13.09 -10.90
C CYS A 150 8.89 13.74 -11.68
N LEU A 151 9.29 13.14 -12.80
CA LEU A 151 10.31 13.68 -13.70
C LEU A 151 9.74 14.80 -14.58
N ASP A 152 8.59 14.56 -15.21
CA ASP A 152 8.01 15.47 -16.21
C ASP A 152 7.38 16.72 -15.58
N TYR A 153 6.91 16.61 -14.33
CA TYR A 153 6.13 17.67 -13.65
C TYR A 153 6.71 18.02 -12.29
N ARG A 154 8.05 18.09 -12.18
CA ARG A 154 8.76 18.35 -10.91
C ARG A 154 8.23 19.59 -10.18
N ASP A 155 7.94 20.67 -10.91
CA ASP A 155 7.46 21.93 -10.34
C ASP A 155 6.00 21.84 -9.82
N ASN A 156 5.24 20.83 -10.23
CA ASN A 156 3.87 20.59 -9.76
C ASN A 156 3.82 19.72 -8.49
N ILE A 157 4.94 19.17 -8.03
CA ILE A 157 5.00 18.29 -6.86
C ILE A 157 5.08 19.12 -5.58
N HIS A 158 3.92 19.54 -5.09
CA HIS A 158 3.79 20.09 -3.75
C HIS A 158 3.77 18.97 -2.69
N VAL A 159 3.88 19.34 -1.40
CA VAL A 159 3.98 18.39 -0.27
C VAL A 159 2.88 17.33 -0.27
N GLY A 160 1.62 17.72 -0.44
CA GLY A 160 0.49 16.79 -0.50
C GLY A 160 0.55 15.80 -1.67
N LEU A 161 1.04 16.23 -2.85
CA LEU A 161 1.20 15.33 -3.99
C LEU A 161 2.40 14.40 -3.82
N SER A 162 3.49 14.92 -3.24
CA SER A 162 4.67 14.15 -2.84
C SER A 162 4.29 13.00 -1.91
N TRP A 163 3.36 13.24 -0.97
CA TRP A 163 2.85 12.20 -0.09
C TRP A 163 2.22 11.03 -0.86
N TYR A 164 1.28 11.31 -1.77
CA TYR A 164 0.63 10.25 -2.57
C TYR A 164 1.62 9.52 -3.48
N ALA A 165 2.55 10.25 -4.11
CA ALA A 165 3.59 9.67 -4.94
C ALA A 165 4.45 8.70 -4.12
N THR A 166 4.96 9.15 -2.97
CA THR A 166 5.74 8.33 -2.04
C THR A 166 4.98 7.09 -1.59
N TYR A 167 3.73 7.25 -1.14
CA TYR A 167 2.92 6.15 -0.62
C TYR A 167 2.70 5.04 -1.65
N PHE A 168 2.20 5.38 -2.84
CA PHE A 168 1.91 4.37 -3.86
C PHE A 168 3.18 3.80 -4.50
N LEU A 169 4.24 4.62 -4.65
CA LEU A 169 5.53 4.16 -5.16
C LEU A 169 6.18 3.17 -4.20
N PHE A 170 6.14 3.45 -2.90
CA PHE A 170 6.68 2.55 -1.88
C PHE A 170 5.94 1.20 -1.88
N GLN A 171 4.61 1.20 -1.92
CA GLN A 171 3.83 -0.03 -1.99
C GLN A 171 4.16 -0.88 -3.23
N ALA A 172 4.23 -0.26 -4.40
CA ALA A 172 4.58 -0.95 -5.64
C ALA A 172 6.00 -1.54 -5.59
N THR A 173 6.93 -0.81 -4.98
CA THR A 173 8.32 -1.25 -4.85
C THR A 173 8.46 -2.40 -3.86
N ILE A 174 7.71 -2.39 -2.75
CA ILE A 174 7.64 -3.50 -1.79
C ILE A 174 7.15 -4.77 -2.47
N VAL A 175 6.06 -4.69 -3.23
CA VAL A 175 5.51 -5.84 -3.96
C VAL A 175 6.59 -6.48 -4.83
N LEU A 176 7.28 -5.70 -5.66
CA LEU A 176 8.37 -6.22 -6.48
C LEU A 176 9.53 -6.75 -5.63
N SER A 177 9.89 -6.08 -4.55
CA SER A 177 11.01 -6.50 -3.68
C SER A 177 10.73 -7.84 -2.99
N ILE A 178 9.51 -8.06 -2.47
CA ILE A 178 9.14 -9.34 -1.83
C ILE A 178 9.30 -10.50 -2.83
N HIS A 179 8.91 -10.28 -4.09
CA HIS A 179 8.98 -11.31 -5.11
C HIS A 179 10.38 -11.51 -5.68
N TYR A 180 11.13 -10.43 -5.93
CA TYR A 180 12.51 -10.47 -6.40
C TYR A 180 13.43 -11.20 -5.42
N LEU A 181 13.12 -11.16 -4.12
CA LEU A 181 13.95 -11.73 -3.05
C LEU A 181 13.57 -13.16 -2.65
N ARG A 182 12.53 -13.74 -3.27
CA ARG A 182 12.17 -15.15 -3.02
C ARG A 182 13.23 -16.07 -3.66
N PRO A 183 13.68 -17.15 -2.99
CA PRO A 183 14.67 -18.06 -3.57
C PRO A 183 14.19 -18.60 -4.93
N PRO A 184 15.07 -18.66 -5.95
CA PRO A 184 14.73 -19.28 -7.23
C PRO A 184 14.28 -20.73 -6.98
N GLN A 185 13.10 -21.12 -7.47
CA GLN A 185 12.74 -22.52 -7.43
C GLN A 185 13.62 -23.28 -8.42
N PRO A 186 14.13 -24.49 -8.07
CA PRO A 186 15.11 -25.22 -8.86
C PRO A 186 14.64 -25.73 -10.24
N LEU A 187 13.45 -25.33 -10.71
CA LEU A 187 12.87 -25.76 -11.99
C LEU A 187 12.73 -24.62 -13.04
N ASP A 188 13.00 -23.37 -12.67
CA ASP A 188 12.79 -22.21 -13.56
C ASP A 188 14.07 -21.83 -14.33
N MET A 189 14.33 -22.56 -15.42
CA MET A 189 15.24 -22.12 -16.49
C MET A 189 14.40 -21.66 -17.70
N GLY A 190 13.53 -20.69 -17.45
CA GLY A 190 12.61 -20.09 -18.42
C GLY A 190 12.84 -18.59 -18.64
N PRO A 191 11.90 -17.86 -19.28
CA PRO A 191 11.94 -16.41 -19.54
C PRO A 191 12.02 -15.49 -18.30
N ASP A 192 12.28 -16.05 -17.12
CA ASP A 192 12.34 -15.36 -15.83
C ASP A 192 13.51 -14.38 -15.71
N SER A 193 14.61 -14.59 -16.44
CA SER A 193 15.76 -13.67 -16.41
C SER A 193 15.42 -12.26 -16.91
N ALA A 194 14.66 -12.15 -18.00
CA ALA A 194 14.22 -10.87 -18.55
C ALA A 194 13.24 -10.14 -17.62
N ASN A 195 12.33 -10.89 -16.97
CA ASN A 195 11.42 -10.34 -15.97
C ASN A 195 12.19 -9.86 -14.73
N GLN A 196 13.20 -10.61 -14.29
CA GLN A 196 14.04 -10.27 -13.16
C GLN A 196 14.86 -8.99 -13.42
N GLU A 197 15.43 -8.82 -14.61
CA GLU A 197 16.09 -7.58 -15.03
C GLU A 197 15.13 -6.38 -15.03
N LEU A 198 13.91 -6.57 -15.56
CA LEU A 198 12.89 -5.53 -15.57
C LEU A 198 12.47 -5.13 -14.13
N TRP A 199 12.35 -6.10 -13.22
CA TRP A 199 12.03 -5.83 -11.82
C TRP A 199 13.17 -5.08 -11.13
N ALA A 200 14.43 -5.50 -11.34
CA ALA A 200 15.59 -4.82 -10.79
C ALA A 200 15.68 -3.36 -11.29
N LEU A 201 15.46 -3.13 -12.58
CA LEU A 201 15.42 -1.80 -13.17
C LEU A 201 14.28 -0.95 -12.57
N SER A 202 13.09 -1.53 -12.41
CA SER A 202 11.93 -0.84 -11.83
C SER A 202 12.18 -0.47 -10.36
N ILE A 203 12.76 -1.37 -9.57
CA ILE A 203 13.13 -1.13 -8.17
C ILE A 203 14.19 -0.02 -8.08
N SER A 204 15.23 -0.06 -8.93
CA SER A 204 16.25 1.00 -8.99
C SER A 204 15.62 2.35 -9.30
N ARG A 205 14.77 2.41 -10.32
CA ARG A 205 14.07 3.64 -10.72
C ARG A 205 13.19 4.21 -9.61
N ALA A 206 12.47 3.34 -8.90
CA ALA A 206 11.65 3.76 -7.77
C ALA A 206 12.48 4.34 -6.62
N ARG A 207 13.62 3.72 -6.30
CA ARG A 207 14.54 4.19 -5.26
C ARG A 207 15.14 5.55 -5.60
N ASP A 208 15.56 5.76 -6.84
CA ASP A 208 16.08 7.06 -7.30
C ASP A 208 15.02 8.16 -7.19
N CYS A 209 13.76 7.83 -7.49
CA CYS A 209 12.64 8.76 -7.35
C CYS A 209 12.32 9.04 -5.88
N LEU A 210 12.32 8.04 -5.00
CA LEU A 210 12.14 8.22 -3.56
C LEU A 210 13.28 9.08 -2.96
N ALA A 211 14.52 8.89 -3.40
CA ALA A 211 15.65 9.71 -2.98
C ALA A 211 15.47 11.19 -3.39
N GLN A 212 14.95 11.45 -4.59
CA GLN A 212 14.63 12.80 -5.04
C GLN A 212 13.49 13.43 -4.24
N LEU A 213 12.40 12.69 -4.03
CA LEU A 213 11.28 13.15 -3.19
C LEU A 213 11.73 13.39 -1.74
N GLY A 214 12.66 12.58 -1.24
CA GLY A 214 13.23 12.63 0.10
C GLY A 214 13.93 13.95 0.46
N GLN A 215 14.32 14.75 -0.54
CA GLN A 215 14.91 16.07 -0.30
C GLN A 215 13.94 17.01 0.44
N ASN A 216 12.62 16.85 0.21
CA ASN A 216 11.57 17.70 0.76
C ASN A 216 10.44 16.90 1.46
N ASN A 217 10.60 15.58 1.60
CA ASN A 217 9.59 14.68 2.18
C ASN A 217 10.28 13.61 3.02
N GLU A 218 10.28 13.77 4.34
CA GLU A 218 10.93 12.81 5.25
C GLU A 218 10.35 11.40 5.12
N ALA A 219 9.06 11.25 4.83
CA ALA A 219 8.44 9.94 4.64
C ALA A 219 9.07 9.20 3.44
N ALA A 220 9.48 9.90 2.38
CA ALA A 220 10.17 9.29 1.24
C ALA A 220 11.57 8.78 1.64
N THR A 221 12.29 9.53 2.48
CA THR A 221 13.58 9.12 3.05
C THR A 221 13.42 7.88 3.93
N ARG A 222 12.38 7.82 4.77
CA ARG A 222 12.05 6.65 5.60
C ARG A 222 11.71 5.42 4.74
N CYS A 223 10.90 5.59 3.68
CA CYS A 223 10.57 4.53 2.72
C CYS A 223 11.83 3.97 2.04
N LEU A 224 12.73 4.84 1.61
CA LEU A 224 14.00 4.44 1.00
C LEU A 224 14.83 3.60 1.98
N ALA A 225 14.96 4.04 3.24
CA ALA A 225 15.69 3.30 4.27
C ALA A 225 15.11 1.90 4.55
N VAL A 226 13.79 1.71 4.43
CA VAL A 226 13.17 0.38 4.49
C VAL A 226 13.57 -0.48 3.30
N LEU A 227 13.52 0.07 2.08
CA LEU A 227 13.91 -0.66 0.87
C LEU A 227 15.39 -1.08 0.88
N GLU A 228 16.27 -0.25 1.46
CA GLU A 228 17.68 -0.62 1.67
C GLU A 228 17.84 -1.81 2.61
N ARG A 229 17.16 -1.79 3.76
CA ARG A 229 17.19 -2.92 4.72
C ARG A 229 16.69 -4.22 4.12
N ILE A 230 15.63 -4.15 3.31
CA ILE A 230 15.09 -5.30 2.58
C ILE A 230 16.16 -5.90 1.65
N ARG A 231 16.89 -5.06 0.91
CA ARG A 231 18.00 -5.51 0.04
C ARG A 231 19.11 -6.15 0.87
N ASP A 232 19.60 -5.47 1.89
CA ASP A 232 20.77 -5.91 2.68
C ASP A 232 20.52 -7.24 3.40
N GLN A 233 19.30 -7.45 3.93
CA GLN A 233 18.93 -8.74 4.53
C GLN A 233 18.93 -9.88 3.51
N SER A 234 18.46 -9.61 2.30
CA SER A 234 18.41 -10.63 1.25
C SER A 234 19.80 -11.07 0.79
N GLU A 235 20.73 -10.12 0.66
CA GLU A 235 22.12 -10.41 0.29
C GLU A 235 22.78 -11.28 1.38
N ARG A 236 22.52 -10.99 2.66
CA ARG A 236 23.01 -11.80 3.79
C ARG A 236 22.45 -13.23 3.78
N SER A 237 21.17 -13.41 3.46
CA SER A 237 20.54 -14.74 3.34
C SER A 237 21.14 -15.55 2.17
N GLN A 238 21.43 -14.91 1.03
CA GLN A 238 22.06 -15.56 -0.11
C GLN A 238 23.53 -15.94 0.15
N GLN A 239 24.29 -15.09 0.87
CA GLN A 239 25.68 -15.41 1.23
C GLN A 239 25.77 -16.57 2.24
N SER A 240 24.84 -16.65 3.19
CA SER A 240 24.82 -17.72 4.21
C SER A 240 24.48 -19.10 3.64
N SER A 241 23.76 -19.16 2.51
CA SER A 241 23.42 -20.40 1.82
C SER A 241 24.53 -20.93 0.91
N LEU A 242 25.57 -20.13 0.64
CA LEU A 242 26.74 -20.49 -0.19
C LEU A 242 27.93 -21.01 0.63
N THR A 243 27.90 -20.91 1.96
CA THR A 243 28.92 -21.52 2.85
C THR A 243 28.59 -23.00 3.13
N PRO A 244 29.44 -23.97 2.72
CA PRO A 244 29.26 -25.36 3.13
C PRO A 244 29.50 -25.46 4.63
N SER A 245 28.47 -25.89 5.36
CA SER A 245 28.56 -26.13 6.79
C SER A 245 29.59 -27.23 7.05
N ALA A 246 30.78 -26.84 7.52
CA ALA A 246 31.80 -27.77 7.98
C ALA A 246 31.22 -28.56 9.17
N THR A 247 31.21 -29.87 9.01
CA THR A 247 30.72 -30.87 9.95
C THR A 247 31.21 -30.60 11.36
N ARG A 248 30.29 -30.40 12.33
CA ARG A 248 30.58 -30.55 13.75
C ARG A 248 29.86 -31.78 14.30
N PRO A 249 30.52 -32.65 15.09
CA PRO A 249 29.92 -33.89 15.56
C PRO A 249 28.94 -33.64 16.71
N ASN A 250 27.92 -34.50 16.75
CA ASN A 250 26.91 -34.65 17.80
C ASN A 250 27.50 -34.67 19.22
N ALA A 251 26.87 -33.94 20.12
CA ALA A 251 26.86 -34.25 21.55
C ALA A 251 25.43 -34.09 22.09
N SER A 252 24.79 -35.23 22.34
CA SER A 252 23.53 -35.38 23.05
C SER A 252 23.77 -35.28 24.56
N VAL A 253 23.07 -34.41 25.31
CA VAL A 253 22.87 -34.62 26.75
C VAL A 253 21.52 -34.02 27.23
N HIS A 254 20.69 -34.93 27.73
CA HIS A 254 19.66 -34.89 28.78
C HIS A 254 18.79 -33.65 29.06
N ALA A 255 17.49 -33.94 29.13
CA ALA A 255 16.50 -33.23 29.91
C ALA A 255 16.75 -33.43 31.41
N ASP A 256 16.54 -32.39 32.21
CA ASP A 256 16.14 -32.55 33.60
C ASP A 256 15.20 -31.43 34.03
N HIS A 257 14.14 -31.81 34.74
CA HIS A 257 13.16 -30.93 35.32
C HIS A 257 13.65 -30.41 36.69
N THR A 258 13.01 -29.31 37.12
CA THR A 258 12.53 -28.95 38.48
C THR A 258 13.04 -27.65 39.15
N LEU A 259 12.05 -26.76 39.39
CA LEU A 259 11.80 -25.86 40.54
C LEU A 259 12.41 -24.43 40.63
N LEU A 260 11.58 -23.45 40.24
CA LEU A 260 11.01 -22.33 41.03
C LEU A 260 11.82 -21.73 42.21
N HIS A 261 12.19 -20.45 42.06
CA HIS A 261 11.86 -19.37 43.03
C HIS A 261 11.97 -17.96 42.37
N PRO A 262 11.23 -16.94 42.83
CA PRO A 262 10.87 -15.75 42.06
C PRO A 262 11.63 -14.47 42.48
N ALA A 263 11.87 -13.56 41.53
CA ALA A 263 12.05 -12.11 41.70
C ALA A 263 12.35 -11.45 40.33
N PRO A 264 12.17 -10.12 40.19
CA PRO A 264 11.03 -9.28 40.51
C PRO A 264 10.37 -8.75 39.22
N GLU A 265 9.19 -8.17 39.36
CA GLU A 265 8.42 -7.47 38.33
C GLU A 265 9.30 -6.44 37.60
N ILE A 266 9.64 -6.74 36.34
CA ILE A 266 10.05 -5.72 35.36
C ILE A 266 8.76 -5.42 34.60
N GLU A 267 8.30 -4.17 34.72
CA GLU A 267 7.15 -3.64 34.00
C GLU A 267 7.12 -4.16 32.57
N ASP A 268 6.07 -4.93 32.26
CA ASP A 268 5.70 -5.32 30.91
C ASP A 268 5.57 -4.05 30.08
N THR A 269 6.66 -3.70 29.40
CA THR A 269 6.62 -2.75 28.30
C THR A 269 5.88 -3.50 27.21
N ILE A 270 4.56 -3.32 27.16
CA ILE A 270 3.69 -3.79 26.08
C ILE A 270 4.43 -3.42 24.78
N PRO A 271 4.83 -4.39 23.94
CA PRO A 271 5.41 -4.05 22.65
C PRO A 271 4.29 -3.36 21.89
N THR A 272 4.39 -2.04 21.79
CA THR A 272 3.49 -1.20 20.99
C THR A 272 3.54 -1.74 19.58
N THR A 273 2.56 -2.58 19.26
CA THR A 273 2.37 -3.14 17.94
C THR A 273 1.90 -1.99 17.09
N PHE A 274 2.83 -1.38 16.35
CA PHE A 274 2.60 -0.19 15.55
C PHE A 274 1.47 -0.47 14.53
N ALA A 275 0.46 0.40 14.50
CA ALA A 275 -0.66 0.29 13.58
C ALA A 275 -0.23 0.64 12.16
N ILE A 276 0.44 -0.29 11.48
CA ILE A 276 0.73 -0.20 10.03
C ILE A 276 -0.61 -0.10 9.30
N ASP A 277 -0.69 0.79 8.29
CA ASP A 277 -1.87 0.91 7.42
C ASP A 277 -2.35 -0.49 6.95
N PRO A 278 -3.66 -0.80 6.96
CA PRO A 278 -4.16 -2.12 6.60
C PRO A 278 -3.77 -2.59 5.19
N ALA A 279 -3.61 -1.67 4.22
CA ALA A 279 -3.15 -2.00 2.87
C ALA A 279 -1.66 -2.31 2.83
N LEU A 280 -0.84 -1.67 3.67
CA LEU A 280 0.54 -2.12 3.90
C LEU A 280 0.58 -3.46 4.63
N GLN A 281 -0.25 -3.65 5.66
CA GLN A 281 -0.21 -4.84 6.51
C GLN A 281 -0.46 -6.13 5.73
N ILE A 282 -1.39 -6.13 4.77
CA ILE A 282 -1.66 -7.32 3.93
C ILE A 282 -0.48 -7.68 3.00
N LEU A 283 0.40 -6.73 2.64
CA LEU A 283 1.62 -7.03 1.88
C LEU A 283 2.61 -7.88 2.69
N PHE A 284 2.48 -7.89 4.02
CA PHE A 284 3.45 -8.52 4.91
C PHE A 284 2.92 -9.71 5.70
N GLN A 285 1.61 -9.99 5.65
CA GLN A 285 0.98 -11.10 6.39
C GLN A 285 1.60 -12.49 6.12
N ASP A 286 2.33 -12.65 5.01
CA ASP A 286 2.93 -13.91 4.57
C ASP A 286 4.45 -13.81 4.29
N THR A 287 5.09 -12.73 4.73
CA THR A 287 6.55 -12.55 4.58
C THR A 287 7.26 -12.95 5.87
N ALA A 288 8.38 -13.68 5.77
CA ALA A 288 9.24 -14.02 6.91
C ALA A 288 10.09 -12.83 7.41
N TRP A 289 9.68 -11.61 7.07
CA TRP A 289 10.38 -10.36 7.35
C TRP A 289 10.12 -9.95 8.80
N ASN A 290 11.19 -9.72 9.57
CA ASN A 290 11.07 -9.31 10.96
C ASN A 290 10.51 -7.87 11.06
N ASN A 291 9.76 -7.57 12.11
CA ASN A 291 9.19 -6.24 12.35
C ASN A 291 10.26 -5.13 12.40
N ASP A 292 11.52 -5.47 12.70
CA ASP A 292 12.68 -4.57 12.69
C ASP A 292 12.95 -3.91 11.32
N ILE A 293 12.47 -4.49 10.20
CA ILE A 293 12.60 -3.90 8.85
C ILE A 293 11.77 -2.62 8.71
N PHE A 294 10.81 -2.39 9.61
CA PHE A 294 9.94 -1.22 9.60
C PHE A 294 10.22 -0.26 10.76
N GLU A 295 11.27 -0.50 11.54
CA GLU A 295 11.74 0.47 12.53
C GLU A 295 11.99 1.81 11.83
N GLY A 296 11.39 2.89 12.34
CA GLY A 296 11.51 4.22 11.74
C GLY A 296 10.48 4.58 10.66
N LEU A 297 9.53 3.69 10.33
CA LEU A 297 8.43 3.99 9.41
C LEU A 297 7.26 4.69 10.13
N GLN A 298 7.52 5.81 10.81
CA GLN A 298 6.47 6.72 11.33
C GLN A 298 6.07 7.73 10.25
N GLY A 299 4.83 8.27 10.30
CA GLY A 299 4.47 9.43 9.49
C GLY A 299 3.73 9.20 8.19
N PHE A 300 3.01 8.08 8.06
CA PHE A 300 1.85 8.08 7.19
C PHE A 300 0.66 8.62 8.02
N PRO A 301 -0.32 9.35 7.47
CA PRO A 301 -1.52 9.84 8.19
C PRO A 301 -2.35 8.79 8.95
N ILE A 302 -1.96 7.51 8.91
CA ILE A 302 -2.53 6.40 9.66
C ILE A 302 -1.59 5.95 10.80
N THR A 303 -0.31 6.32 10.75
CA THR A 303 0.71 6.20 11.80
C THR A 303 1.10 7.58 12.34
N ASP A 304 0.40 8.02 13.39
CA ASP A 304 0.70 9.16 14.28
C ASP A 304 1.68 10.21 13.70
N GLU A 305 1.17 11.07 12.82
CA GLU A 305 1.73 12.41 12.64
C GLU A 305 0.70 13.42 13.16
N ALA A 306 1.01 13.98 14.33
CA ALA A 306 0.18 14.95 15.05
C ALA A 306 0.34 16.38 14.52
N GLU A 307 1.01 16.58 13.38
CA GLU A 307 1.17 17.91 12.80
C GLU A 307 0.07 18.18 11.77
N ALA A 308 -0.73 19.20 12.08
CA ALA A 308 -1.86 19.63 11.27
C ALA A 308 -1.40 19.93 9.82
N PHE A 309 -2.10 19.31 8.86
CA PHE A 309 -1.97 19.66 7.45
C PHE A 309 -2.48 21.10 7.24
N ASP A 310 -1.57 22.07 7.26
CA ASP A 310 -1.90 23.48 7.08
C ASP A 310 -2.13 23.76 5.57
N TYR A 311 -3.37 23.61 5.13
CA TYR A 311 -3.81 23.94 3.76
C TYR A 311 -4.16 25.42 3.58
N MET A 312 -4.00 26.25 4.62
CA MET A 312 -4.35 27.66 4.57
C MET A 312 -3.07 28.50 4.47
N PRO A 313 -2.96 29.42 3.51
CA PRO A 313 -1.98 30.49 3.60
C PRO A 313 -2.19 31.23 4.94
N PRO A 314 -1.11 31.55 5.67
CA PRO A 314 -1.19 32.46 6.81
C PRO A 314 -1.42 33.87 6.24
N ASP A 315 -2.66 34.16 5.87
CA ASP A 315 -3.31 35.46 5.68
C ASP A 315 -4.40 35.35 4.59
N ALA A 316 -5.64 35.11 5.04
CA ALA A 316 -6.88 35.39 4.31
C ALA A 316 -7.90 36.02 5.26
#